data_AF-A0A822EHX0-F1
#
_entry.id   AF-A0A822EHX0-F1
#
_cell.length_a   1.000
_cell.length_b   1.000
_cell.length_c   1.000
_cell.angle_alpha   90.00
_cell.angle_beta   90.00
_cell.angle_gamma   90.00
#
_symmetry.space_group_name_H-M   'P 1'
#
loop_
_entity.id
_entity.type
_entity.pdbx_description
1 polymer ?
#
loop_
_entity_poly.entity_id
_entity_poly.type
_entity_poly.pdbx_seq_one_letter_code
_entity_poly.pdbx_strand_id
1 'polypeptide(L)'
;MFIDKTLHCVNLPENIFFTAAINPPSDPSKEAKSTDNEFYRVDYMVHKLPQLLQNLVVPYGVLESSIMRDYIQQKIAQFEISIEKDEQVISLTKAEQKILTKAILDAQEFCETKLAPNTVSQREIQRCFNFIEYFWSSDWDNTKNIDRTVYALRCIALSIALIYYFRLPKRNDNKESKVKNRPSREDLAKKLHEGTIPNFP
;
A
#
# COMPACT_ATOMS: atom_id res chain seq x y z
N MET A 1 -22.82 -17.61 16.69
CA MET A 1 -21.38 -17.73 17.02
C MET A 1 -20.92 -16.76 18.11
N PHE A 2 -20.86 -15.45 17.87
CA PHE A 2 -20.27 -14.50 18.84
C PHE A 2 -21.15 -14.19 20.07
N ILE A 3 -22.46 -14.31 19.93
CA ILE A 3 -23.43 -14.02 21.01
C ILE A 3 -23.87 -15.30 21.70
N ASP A 4 -24.40 -16.23 20.92
CA ASP A 4 -25.08 -17.45 21.37
C ASP A 4 -24.18 -18.69 21.38
N LYS A 5 -22.91 -18.56 20.99
CA LYS A 5 -21.94 -19.67 20.86
C LYS A 5 -22.47 -20.85 20.03
N THR A 6 -23.32 -20.61 19.03
CA THR A 6 -23.76 -21.66 18.11
C THR A 6 -23.20 -21.49 16.70
N LEU A 7 -23.02 -22.59 15.99
CA LEU A 7 -22.81 -22.64 14.54
C LEU A 7 -23.81 -23.65 13.95
N HIS A 8 -24.67 -23.22 13.03
CA HIS A 8 -25.77 -24.04 12.49
C HIS A 8 -26.62 -24.70 13.59
N CYS A 9 -26.93 -23.96 14.66
CA CYS A 9 -27.70 -24.43 15.83
C CYS A 9 -27.01 -25.52 16.67
N VAL A 10 -25.72 -25.80 16.43
CA VAL A 10 -24.91 -26.68 17.27
C VAL A 10 -24.06 -25.84 18.21
N ASN A 11 -24.04 -26.22 19.50
CA ASN A 11 -23.24 -25.54 20.52
C ASN A 11 -21.74 -25.71 20.22
N LEU A 12 -21.01 -24.61 20.26
CA LEU A 12 -19.56 -24.59 20.10
C LEU A 12 -18.87 -24.95 21.43
N PRO A 13 -17.68 -25.60 21.37
CA PRO A 13 -16.88 -25.88 22.56
C PRO A 13 -16.51 -24.61 23.34
N GLU A 14 -16.47 -24.71 24.67
CA GLU A 14 -16.20 -23.56 25.55
C GLU A 14 -14.74 -23.08 25.53
N ASN A 15 -13.82 -23.90 25.03
CA ASN A 15 -12.39 -23.63 24.98
C ASN A 15 -11.94 -22.94 23.67
N ILE A 16 -12.88 -22.44 22.86
CA ILE A 16 -12.59 -21.71 21.62
C ILE A 16 -13.04 -20.26 21.75
N PHE A 17 -12.11 -19.35 21.47
CA PHE A 17 -12.38 -17.91 21.46
C PHE A 17 -12.40 -17.41 20.02
N PHE A 18 -13.49 -16.73 19.65
CA PHE A 18 -13.63 -16.13 18.33
C PHE A 18 -13.30 -14.65 18.40
N THR A 19 -12.45 -14.19 17.49
CA THR A 19 -12.20 -12.78 17.23
C THR A 19 -12.66 -12.45 15.82
N ALA A 20 -13.17 -11.24 15.62
CA ALA A 20 -13.54 -10.72 14.30
C ALA A 20 -13.03 -9.30 14.16
N ALA A 21 -12.53 -8.97 12.98
CA ALA A 21 -12.23 -7.61 12.56
C ALA A 21 -13.26 -7.20 11.51
N ILE A 22 -13.78 -5.98 11.64
CA ILE A 22 -14.72 -5.40 10.68
C ILE A 22 -14.14 -4.09 10.14
N ASN A 23 -14.37 -3.82 8.87
CA ASN A 23 -14.03 -2.51 8.30
C ASN A 23 -15.04 -1.47 8.77
N PRO A 24 -14.63 -0.21 8.98
CA PRO A 24 -15.55 0.85 9.35
C PRO A 24 -16.58 1.07 8.24
N PRO A 25 -17.84 1.42 8.58
CA PRO A 25 -18.82 1.83 7.58
C PRO A 25 -18.34 3.09 6.85
N SER A 26 -18.63 3.16 5.55
CA SER A 26 -18.45 4.39 4.78
C SER A 26 -19.25 5.51 5.44
N ASP A 27 -18.65 6.69 5.57
CA ASP A 27 -19.31 7.87 6.12
C ASP A 27 -20.56 8.21 5.28
N PRO A 28 -21.78 8.17 5.85
CA PRO A 28 -23.01 8.44 5.11
C PRO A 28 -23.07 9.89 4.57
N SER A 29 -22.30 10.83 5.13
CA SER A 29 -22.16 12.18 4.57
C SER A 29 -21.30 12.24 3.30
N LYS A 30 -20.56 11.15 3.02
CA LYS A 30 -19.77 10.92 1.81
C LYS A 30 -20.38 9.82 0.93
N GLU A 31 -21.67 9.51 1.11
CA GLU A 31 -22.43 8.79 0.10
C GLU A 31 -22.33 9.59 -1.20
N ALA A 32 -21.45 9.13 -2.06
CA ALA A 32 -21.29 9.72 -3.36
C ALA A 32 -22.62 9.60 -4.08
N LYS A 33 -23.18 10.74 -4.47
CA LYS A 33 -24.19 10.81 -5.52
C LYS A 33 -23.54 10.22 -6.78
N SER A 34 -23.68 8.92 -6.95
CA SER A 34 -23.18 8.18 -8.10
C SER A 34 -24.02 8.55 -9.31
N THR A 35 -23.64 9.60 -10.02
CA THR A 35 -24.21 9.89 -11.34
C THR A 35 -23.21 9.80 -12.47
N ASP A 36 -21.93 9.49 -12.24
CA ASP A 36 -21.01 9.13 -13.32
C ASP A 36 -19.84 8.28 -12.79
N ASN A 37 -19.38 7.38 -13.65
CA ASN A 37 -18.68 6.13 -13.36
C ASN A 37 -17.19 6.26 -12.98
N GLU A 38 -16.80 7.16 -12.07
CA GLU A 38 -15.39 7.31 -11.65
C GLU A 38 -15.22 7.25 -10.12
N PHE A 39 -15.23 6.05 -9.56
CA PHE A 39 -14.95 5.82 -8.14
C PHE A 39 -13.51 5.37 -7.90
N TYR A 40 -12.68 6.25 -7.35
CA TYR A 40 -11.32 5.88 -6.91
C TYR A 40 -11.24 5.34 -5.48
N ARG A 41 -12.35 5.38 -4.71
CA ARG A 41 -12.77 4.42 -3.65
C ARG A 41 -13.98 4.97 -2.85
N VAL A 42 -14.89 4.08 -2.47
CA VAL A 42 -15.86 4.29 -1.36
C VAL A 42 -15.44 3.30 -0.26
N ASP A 43 -14.26 3.56 0.30
CA ASP A 43 -13.45 2.83 1.31
C ASP A 43 -13.60 1.30 1.42
N TYR A 44 -14.76 0.77 1.82
CA TYR A 44 -15.03 -0.66 1.87
C TYR A 44 -16.51 -0.94 1.56
N MET A 45 -16.78 -1.95 0.74
CA MET A 45 -18.15 -2.46 0.60
C MET A 45 -18.49 -3.30 1.83
N VAL A 46 -19.11 -2.67 2.82
CA VAL A 46 -19.53 -3.33 4.07
C VAL A 46 -21.05 -3.42 4.18
N HIS A 47 -21.53 -4.50 4.78
CA HIS A 47 -22.94 -4.61 5.18
C HIS A 47 -23.15 -4.02 6.58
N LYS A 48 -24.38 -3.57 6.85
CA LYS A 48 -24.77 -3.06 8.17
C LYS A 48 -24.57 -4.15 9.23
N LEU A 49 -23.82 -3.81 10.28
CA LEU A 49 -23.61 -4.71 11.41
C LEU A 49 -24.91 -4.88 12.22
N PRO A 50 -25.30 -6.12 12.58
CA PRO A 50 -26.42 -6.36 13.48
C PRO A 50 -26.28 -5.60 14.80
N GLN A 51 -27.38 -5.06 15.31
CA GLN A 51 -27.38 -4.17 16.48
C GLN A 51 -26.75 -4.81 17.72
N LEU A 52 -26.99 -6.11 17.94
CA LEU A 52 -26.40 -6.84 19.07
C LEU A 52 -24.87 -6.90 19.03
N LEU A 53 -24.27 -6.88 17.83
CA LEU A 53 -22.81 -6.89 17.66
C LEU A 53 -22.21 -5.49 17.74
N GLN A 54 -22.99 -4.41 17.53
CA GLN A 54 -22.48 -3.04 17.60
C GLN A 54 -21.89 -2.70 18.98
N ASN A 55 -22.51 -3.22 20.04
CA ASN A 55 -22.05 -3.02 21.42
C ASN A 55 -20.76 -3.79 21.74
N LEU A 56 -20.32 -4.69 20.87
CA LEU A 56 -19.09 -5.47 21.02
C LEU A 56 -17.92 -4.89 20.22
N VAL A 57 -18.15 -3.85 19.41
CA VAL A 57 -17.11 -3.26 18.57
C VAL A 57 -16.19 -2.39 19.42
N VAL A 58 -14.89 -2.67 19.36
CA VAL A 58 -13.85 -1.86 19.98
C VAL A 58 -13.03 -1.18 18.88
N PRO A 59 -12.96 0.17 18.83
CA PRO A 59 -12.14 0.86 17.86
C PRO A 59 -10.65 0.76 18.25
N TYR A 60 -9.83 0.22 17.35
CA TYR A 60 -8.37 0.07 17.56
C TYR A 60 -7.57 1.36 17.29
N GLY A 61 -8.23 2.43 16.81
CA GLY A 61 -7.57 3.69 16.43
C GLY A 61 -6.95 3.65 15.04
N VAL A 62 -6.48 4.82 14.58
CA VAL A 62 -5.75 4.97 13.32
C VAL A 62 -4.25 4.87 13.61
N LEU A 63 -3.50 4.20 12.76
CA LEU A 63 -2.05 4.08 12.90
C LEU A 63 -1.38 5.45 12.79
N GLU A 64 -0.61 5.85 13.78
CA GLU A 64 0.15 7.10 13.75
C GLU A 64 1.27 7.05 12.69
N SER A 65 1.56 8.19 12.05
CA SER A 65 2.58 8.27 11.00
C SER A 65 3.99 7.94 11.49
N SER A 66 4.30 8.21 12.77
CA SER A 66 5.55 7.81 13.43
C SER A 66 5.70 6.29 13.47
N ILE A 67 4.67 5.60 13.97
CA ILE A 67 4.64 4.13 14.06
C ILE A 67 4.70 3.51 12.67
N MET A 68 3.99 4.08 11.69
CA MET A 68 4.03 3.61 10.30
C MET A 68 5.46 3.71 9.70
N ARG A 69 6.15 4.83 9.95
CA ARG A 69 7.54 5.01 9.51
C ARG A 69 8.46 3.97 10.13
N ASP A 70 8.38 3.76 11.44
CA ASP A 70 9.22 2.80 12.14
C ASP A 70 8.96 1.37 11.64
N TYR A 71 7.68 1.02 11.42
CA TYR A 71 7.28 -0.25 10.83
C TYR A 71 7.90 -0.45 9.44
N ILE A 72 7.80 0.54 8.54
CA ILE A 72 8.37 0.48 7.19
C ILE A 72 9.89 0.29 7.25
N GLN A 73 10.58 1.06 8.11
CA GLN A 73 12.03 0.98 8.27
C GLN A 73 12.47 -0.40 8.75
N GLN A 74 11.80 -0.95 9.77
CA GLN A 74 12.10 -2.29 10.28
C GLN A 74 11.88 -3.35 9.19
N LYS A 75 10.78 -3.24 8.45
CA LYS A 75 10.45 -4.20 7.40
C LYS A 75 11.43 -4.16 6.23
N ILE A 76 11.92 -2.96 5.86
CA ILE A 76 12.96 -2.79 4.84
C ILE A 76 14.31 -3.30 5.33
N ALA A 77 14.65 -3.10 6.61
CA ALA A 77 15.90 -3.59 7.18
C ALA A 77 15.98 -5.13 7.21
N GLN A 78 14.84 -5.80 7.31
CA GLN A 78 14.70 -7.26 7.25
C GLN A 78 14.49 -7.80 5.83
N PHE A 79 14.41 -6.92 4.83
CA PHE A 79 14.16 -7.34 3.46
C PHE A 79 15.44 -7.86 2.81
N GLU A 80 15.37 -9.13 2.41
CA GLU A 80 16.43 -9.84 1.71
C GLU A 80 15.89 -10.36 0.37
N ILE A 81 16.75 -10.32 -0.64
CA ILE A 81 16.44 -10.75 -2.00
C ILE A 81 17.07 -12.11 -2.20
N SER A 82 16.24 -13.12 -2.49
CA SER A 82 16.71 -14.47 -2.77
C SER A 82 16.97 -14.64 -4.26
N ILE A 83 18.19 -15.02 -4.63
CA ILE A 83 18.54 -15.32 -6.02
C ILE A 83 18.67 -16.83 -6.16
N GLU A 84 17.61 -17.48 -6.66
CA GLU A 84 17.52 -18.94 -6.79
C GLU A 84 18.67 -19.57 -7.58
N LYS A 85 19.20 -18.86 -8.58
CA LYS A 85 20.26 -19.38 -9.47
C LYS A 85 21.61 -19.57 -8.78
N ASP A 86 21.91 -18.75 -7.77
CA ASP A 86 23.24 -18.69 -7.13
C ASP A 86 23.18 -19.04 -5.62
N GLU A 87 22.01 -19.39 -5.09
CA GLU A 87 21.74 -19.53 -3.64
C GLU A 87 22.23 -18.31 -2.83
N GLN A 88 22.26 -17.14 -3.46
CA GLN A 88 22.73 -15.91 -2.84
C GLN A 88 21.56 -15.13 -2.24
N VAL A 89 21.83 -14.63 -1.04
CA VAL A 89 20.95 -13.70 -0.33
C VAL A 89 21.58 -12.32 -0.39
N ILE A 90 20.87 -11.35 -0.96
CA ILE A 90 21.34 -9.97 -1.09
C ILE A 90 20.45 -9.04 -0.28
N SER A 91 21.05 -8.27 0.61
CA SER A 91 20.36 -7.21 1.35
C SER A 91 20.59 -5.85 0.68
N LEU A 92 19.60 -4.96 0.80
CA LEU A 92 19.75 -3.55 0.39
C LEU A 92 20.79 -2.85 1.28
N THR A 93 21.58 -1.94 0.70
CA THR A 93 22.49 -1.07 1.46
C THR A 93 21.70 -0.05 2.28
N LYS A 94 22.31 0.54 3.32
CA LYS A 94 21.67 1.62 4.10
C LYS A 94 21.19 2.80 3.23
N ALA A 95 21.91 3.11 2.16
CA ALA A 95 21.51 4.17 1.23
C ALA A 95 20.25 3.78 0.44
N GLU A 96 20.21 2.58 -0.12
CA GLU A 96 19.06 2.03 -0.84
C GLU A 96 17.83 1.90 0.08
N GLN A 97 18.03 1.42 1.31
CA GLN A 97 16.98 1.33 2.32
C GLN A 97 16.39 2.71 2.66
N LYS A 98 17.22 3.74 2.81
CA LYS A 98 16.78 5.12 3.07
C LYS A 98 15.95 5.66 1.90
N ILE A 99 16.38 5.42 0.67
CA ILE A 99 15.67 5.84 -0.54
C ILE A 99 14.32 5.13 -0.65
N LEU A 100 14.30 3.80 -0.50
CA LEU A 100 13.07 3.01 -0.54
C LEU A 100 12.08 3.44 0.54
N THR A 101 12.56 3.63 1.78
CA THR A 101 11.74 4.11 2.91
C THR A 101 11.08 5.43 2.56
N LYS A 102 11.88 6.39 2.11
CA LYS A 102 11.37 7.72 1.78
C LYS A 102 10.40 7.67 0.60
N ALA A 103 10.65 6.82 -0.40
CA ALA A 103 9.82 6.74 -1.60
C ALA A 103 8.43 6.17 -1.28
N ILE A 104 8.40 5.12 -0.44
CA ILE A 104 7.15 4.55 0.06
C ILE A 104 6.38 5.60 0.88
N LEU A 105 7.03 6.27 1.82
CA LEU A 105 6.38 7.28 2.66
C LEU A 105 5.83 8.45 1.85
N ASP A 106 6.62 9.03 0.95
CA ASP A 106 6.20 10.15 0.12
C ASP A 106 5.03 9.75 -0.81
N ALA A 107 5.05 8.52 -1.35
CA ALA A 107 3.98 8.02 -2.20
C ALA A 107 2.70 7.72 -1.40
N GLN A 108 2.82 7.16 -0.21
CA GLN A 108 1.70 6.90 0.69
C GLN A 108 1.05 8.21 1.16
N GLU A 109 1.85 9.16 1.67
CA GLU A 109 1.38 10.48 2.08
C GLU A 109 0.68 11.22 0.92
N PHE A 110 1.25 11.15 -0.28
CA PHE A 110 0.65 11.73 -1.47
C PHE A 110 -0.72 11.11 -1.77
N CYS A 111 -0.83 9.79 -1.75
CA CYS A 111 -2.09 9.08 -2.00
C CYS A 111 -3.13 9.39 -0.91
N GLU A 112 -2.74 9.40 0.36
CA GLU A 112 -3.64 9.67 1.47
C GLU A 112 -4.18 11.11 1.45
N THR A 113 -3.31 12.07 1.13
CA THR A 113 -3.67 13.49 1.05
C THR A 113 -4.53 13.81 -0.16
N LYS A 114 -4.30 13.13 -1.30
CA LYS A 114 -4.91 13.50 -2.59
C LYS A 114 -6.04 12.59 -3.05
N LEU A 115 -6.13 11.36 -2.54
CA LEU A 115 -7.20 10.41 -2.88
C LEU A 115 -8.16 10.27 -1.70
N ALA A 116 -7.74 9.60 -0.64
CA ALA A 116 -8.48 9.45 0.60
C ALA A 116 -7.57 8.84 1.70
N PRO A 117 -7.86 9.12 2.98
CA PRO A 117 -7.25 8.37 4.09
C PRO A 117 -7.41 6.85 3.90
N ASN A 118 -6.42 6.06 4.30
CA ASN A 118 -6.43 4.59 4.17
C ASN A 118 -6.48 4.05 2.72
N THR A 119 -6.18 4.88 1.71
CA THR A 119 -6.06 4.41 0.32
C THR A 119 -4.91 3.40 0.14
N VAL A 120 -3.92 3.48 1.01
CA VAL A 120 -2.70 2.68 1.00
C VAL A 120 -2.60 1.87 2.29
N SER A 121 -2.09 0.65 2.17
CA SER A 121 -2.00 -0.31 3.28
C SER A 121 -0.62 -0.96 3.34
N GLN A 122 -0.36 -1.72 4.41
CA GLN A 122 0.84 -2.53 4.53
C GLN A 122 0.97 -3.59 3.41
N ARG A 123 -0.12 -3.93 2.73
CA ARG A 123 -0.11 -4.82 1.57
C ARG A 123 0.59 -4.19 0.38
N GLU A 124 0.43 -2.89 0.15
CA GLU A 124 1.19 -2.18 -0.89
C GLU A 124 2.69 -2.23 -0.62
N ILE A 125 3.12 -2.07 0.64
CA ILE A 125 4.53 -2.17 1.04
C ILE A 125 5.09 -3.55 0.72
N GLN A 126 4.37 -4.62 1.07
CA GLN A 126 4.80 -5.99 0.73
C GLN A 126 4.90 -6.19 -0.79
N ARG A 127 3.95 -5.65 -1.56
CA ARG A 127 4.01 -5.75 -3.03
C ARG A 127 5.22 -5.00 -3.60
N CYS A 128 5.62 -3.86 -3.02
CA CYS A 128 6.87 -3.21 -3.41
C CYS A 128 8.06 -4.17 -3.25
N PHE A 129 8.16 -4.89 -2.14
CA PHE A 129 9.26 -5.84 -1.91
C PHE A 129 9.23 -7.00 -2.88
N ASN A 130 8.07 -7.60 -3.10
CA ASN A 130 7.92 -8.68 -4.08
C ASN A 130 8.33 -8.22 -5.50
N PHE A 131 7.99 -6.99 -5.88
CA PHE A 131 8.42 -6.46 -7.18
C PHE A 131 9.91 -6.13 -7.22
N ILE A 132 10.50 -5.60 -6.14
CA ILE A 132 11.95 -5.38 -6.07
C ILE A 132 12.68 -6.71 -6.24
N GLU A 133 12.28 -7.75 -5.49
CA GLU A 133 12.84 -9.09 -5.60
C GLU A 133 12.68 -9.67 -7.01
N TYR A 134 11.48 -9.54 -7.60
CA TYR A 134 11.22 -9.98 -8.96
C TYR A 134 12.13 -9.28 -9.97
N PHE A 135 12.22 -7.95 -9.94
CA PHE A 135 13.08 -7.22 -10.88
C PHE A 135 14.54 -7.56 -10.68
N TRP A 136 14.99 -7.64 -9.42
CA TRP A 136 16.37 -7.94 -9.10
C TRP A 136 16.78 -9.32 -9.59
N SER A 137 15.95 -10.33 -9.36
CA SER A 137 16.20 -11.73 -9.75
C SER A 137 16.05 -11.98 -11.26
N SER A 138 15.16 -11.25 -11.94
CA SER A 138 14.87 -11.46 -13.37
C SER A 138 16.01 -11.07 -14.30
N ASP A 139 16.82 -10.07 -13.95
CA ASP A 139 17.86 -9.52 -14.84
C ASP A 139 19.28 -9.60 -14.24
N TRP A 140 19.48 -10.44 -13.21
CA TRP A 140 20.77 -10.59 -12.51
C TRP A 140 21.94 -10.94 -13.45
N ASP A 141 21.69 -11.77 -14.46
CA ASP A 141 22.73 -12.22 -15.39
C ASP A 141 23.17 -11.14 -16.39
N ASN A 142 22.28 -10.25 -16.82
CA ASN A 142 22.58 -9.17 -17.77
C ASN A 142 23.12 -7.90 -17.08
N THR A 143 23.04 -7.83 -15.76
CA THR A 143 23.37 -6.64 -14.96
C THR A 143 24.77 -6.65 -14.38
N LYS A 144 25.58 -7.69 -14.65
CA LYS A 144 26.99 -7.80 -14.21
C LYS A 144 27.87 -6.60 -14.63
N ASN A 145 27.46 -5.84 -15.65
CA ASN A 145 28.16 -4.63 -16.12
C ASN A 145 27.53 -3.30 -15.65
N ILE A 146 26.41 -3.34 -14.93
CA ILE A 146 25.72 -2.15 -14.43
C ILE A 146 26.12 -1.93 -12.97
N ASP A 147 26.35 -0.68 -12.58
CA ASP A 147 26.58 -0.34 -11.18
C ASP A 147 25.39 -0.83 -10.31
N ARG A 148 25.70 -1.59 -9.26
CA ARG A 148 24.70 -2.20 -8.37
C ARG A 148 23.73 -1.17 -7.80
N THR A 149 24.23 0.00 -7.42
CA THR A 149 23.40 1.07 -6.83
C THR A 149 22.40 1.58 -7.87
N VAL A 150 22.86 1.80 -9.11
CA VAL A 150 21.99 2.19 -10.22
C VAL A 150 20.92 1.13 -10.49
N TYR A 151 21.29 -0.15 -10.47
CA TYR A 151 20.34 -1.24 -10.67
C TYR A 151 19.32 -1.36 -9.53
N ALA A 152 19.76 -1.24 -8.28
CA ALA A 152 18.89 -1.21 -7.11
C ALA A 152 17.85 -0.08 -7.21
N LEU A 153 18.30 1.12 -7.61
CA LEU A 153 17.43 2.28 -7.81
C LEU A 153 16.40 2.04 -8.91
N ARG A 154 16.77 1.36 -10.01
CA ARG A 154 15.82 0.97 -11.06
C ARG A 154 14.76 0.01 -10.53
N CYS A 155 15.16 -1.02 -9.79
CA CYS A 155 14.22 -1.97 -9.18
C CYS A 155 13.25 -1.24 -8.24
N ILE A 156 13.76 -0.35 -7.39
CA ILE A 156 12.94 0.48 -6.49
C ILE A 156 11.98 1.37 -7.29
N ALA A 157 12.48 2.07 -8.32
CA ALA A 157 11.68 2.97 -9.13
C ALA A 157 10.53 2.24 -9.84
N LEU A 158 10.82 1.10 -10.48
CA LEU A 158 9.82 0.28 -11.16
C LEU A 158 8.76 -0.24 -10.20
N SER A 159 9.16 -0.72 -9.02
CA SER A 159 8.24 -1.19 -7.99
C SER A 159 7.31 -0.09 -7.48
N ILE A 160 7.86 1.09 -7.19
CA ILE A 160 7.05 2.27 -6.79
C ILE A 160 6.11 2.68 -7.93
N ALA A 161 6.58 2.62 -9.18
CA ALA A 161 5.76 2.98 -10.33
C ALA A 161 4.55 2.04 -10.50
N LEU A 162 4.76 0.73 -10.40
CA LEU A 162 3.69 -0.27 -10.48
C LEU A 162 2.67 -0.15 -9.35
N ILE A 163 3.13 0.19 -8.14
CA ILE A 163 2.25 0.24 -6.98
C ILE A 163 1.50 1.57 -6.85
N TYR A 164 2.16 2.70 -7.13
CA TYR A 164 1.59 4.02 -6.84
C TYR A 164 1.38 4.85 -8.10
N TYR A 165 2.36 4.93 -9.00
CA TYR A 165 2.31 5.81 -10.17
C TYR A 165 1.23 5.38 -11.17
N PHE A 166 1.25 4.13 -11.63
CA PHE A 166 0.31 3.69 -12.67
C PHE A 166 -1.15 3.61 -12.19
N ARG A 167 -1.42 3.73 -10.89
CA ARG A 167 -2.78 3.83 -10.35
C ARG A 167 -3.42 5.20 -10.59
N LEU A 168 -2.62 6.25 -10.76
CA LEU A 168 -3.11 7.61 -10.96
C LEU A 168 -3.45 7.81 -12.46
N PRO A 169 -4.38 8.72 -12.81
CA PRO A 169 -4.59 9.13 -14.20
C PRO A 169 -3.44 9.97 -14.72
N LYS A 170 -3.29 10.04 -16.05
CA LYS A 170 -2.39 11.03 -16.64
C LYS A 170 -2.98 12.43 -16.48
N ARG A 171 -2.12 13.45 -16.45
CA ARG A 171 -2.57 14.84 -16.34
C ARG A 171 -3.50 15.28 -17.48
N ASN A 172 -3.31 14.73 -18.67
CA ASN A 172 -4.16 15.05 -19.83
C ASN A 172 -5.57 14.48 -19.68
N ASP A 173 -5.71 13.27 -19.12
CA ASP A 173 -7.01 12.65 -18.82
C ASP A 173 -7.79 13.52 -17.79
N ASN A 174 -7.07 14.17 -16.88
CA ASN A 174 -7.69 15.07 -15.89
C ASN A 174 -8.25 16.37 -16.50
N LYS A 175 -7.71 16.85 -17.63
CA LYS A 175 -8.21 18.06 -18.32
C LYS A 175 -9.58 17.83 -18.97
N GLU A 176 -9.86 16.58 -19.35
CA GLU A 176 -11.14 16.18 -19.94
C GLU A 176 -12.20 15.84 -18.87
N SER A 177 -11.77 15.60 -17.63
CA SER A 177 -12.68 15.31 -16.52
C SER A 177 -13.29 16.59 -15.93
N LYS A 178 -14.57 16.53 -15.53
CA LYS A 178 -15.24 17.60 -14.76
C LYS A 178 -14.71 17.72 -13.31
N VAL A 179 -13.83 16.81 -12.88
CA VAL A 179 -13.31 16.74 -11.51
C VAL A 179 -12.07 17.63 -11.38
N LYS A 180 -12.27 18.84 -10.85
CA LYS A 180 -11.15 19.74 -10.51
C LYS A 180 -10.29 19.10 -9.41
N ASN A 181 -8.96 19.17 -9.57
CA ASN A 181 -7.93 18.76 -8.59
C ASN A 181 -7.68 17.25 -8.41
N ARG A 182 -8.01 16.41 -9.39
CA ARG A 182 -7.61 15.01 -9.37
C ARG A 182 -6.07 14.88 -9.45
N PRO A 183 -5.40 14.12 -8.54
CA PRO A 183 -3.95 13.93 -8.61
C PRO A 183 -3.57 13.17 -9.88
N SER A 184 -2.47 13.59 -10.51
CA SER A 184 -1.93 12.93 -11.70
C SER A 184 -0.67 12.11 -11.40
N ARG A 185 -0.34 11.18 -12.29
CA ARG A 185 0.94 10.44 -12.25
C ARG A 185 2.13 11.40 -12.20
N GLU A 186 2.07 12.47 -12.96
CA GLU A 186 3.10 13.50 -13.08
C GLU A 186 3.28 14.28 -11.77
N ASP A 187 2.20 14.51 -11.00
CA ASP A 187 2.30 15.16 -9.68
C ASP A 187 3.05 14.26 -8.68
N LEU A 188 2.80 12.94 -8.72
CA LEU A 188 3.54 11.98 -7.89
C LEU A 188 5.00 11.86 -8.33
N ALA A 189 5.27 11.78 -9.64
CA ALA A 189 6.63 11.73 -10.15
C ALA A 189 7.44 12.96 -9.73
N LYS A 190 6.84 14.16 -9.79
CA LYS A 190 7.48 15.38 -9.29
C LYS A 190 7.85 15.27 -7.81
N LYS A 191 6.93 14.81 -6.96
CA LYS A 191 7.17 14.59 -5.52
C LYS A 191 8.32 13.59 -5.28
N LEU A 192 8.38 12.51 -6.05
CA LEU A 192 9.40 11.48 -5.92
C LEU A 192 10.76 11.90 -6.49
N HIS A 193 10.78 12.66 -7.58
CA HIS A 193 12.01 13.17 -8.22
C HIS A 193 12.70 14.22 -7.35
N GLU A 194 11.95 15.20 -6.84
CA GLU A 194 12.49 16.27 -6.00
C GLU A 194 12.96 15.76 -4.63
N GLY A 195 12.38 14.65 -4.16
CA GLY A 195 12.61 14.14 -2.81
C GLY A 195 13.56 12.96 -2.70
N THR A 196 13.58 12.04 -3.67
CA THR A 196 13.88 10.64 -3.33
C THR A 196 14.55 9.79 -4.41
N ILE A 197 13.98 9.69 -5.61
CA ILE A 197 14.49 8.83 -6.68
C ILE A 197 14.90 9.72 -7.86
N PRO A 198 16.21 9.90 -8.12
CA PRO A 198 16.65 10.67 -9.27
C PRO A 198 16.10 10.09 -10.58
N ASN A 199 15.58 10.96 -11.45
CA ASN A 199 15.03 10.58 -12.75
C ASN A 199 13.86 9.56 -12.69
N PHE A 200 13.01 9.64 -11.67
CA PHE A 200 11.76 8.88 -11.64
C PHE A 200 10.91 9.19 -12.90
N PRO A 201 10.34 8.17 -13.57
CA PRO A 201 9.63 8.32 -14.85
C PRO A 201 8.28 9.06 -14.76
#